data_AF-A0AAW6G300-F1
#
_entry.id   AF-A0AAW6G300-F1
#
_cell.length_a   1.000
_cell.length_b   1.000
_cell.length_c   1.000
_cell.angle_alpha   90.00
_cell.angle_beta   90.00
_cell.angle_gamma   90.00
#
_symmetry.space_group_name_H-M   'P 1'
#
loop_
_entity.id
_entity.type
_entity.pdbx_description
1 polymer ?
#
loop_
_entity_poly.entity_id
_entity_poly.type
_entity_poly.pdbx_seq_one_letter_code
_entity_poly.pdbx_strand_id
1 'polypeptide(L)'
;MKTDFSEQVEKLRKEITAAVKAVLEEYGKTEMEFPDTVDAVYVIWFDHDGDPYECIVRRIQLFGKDLHLVVEDKHSHDLYEIDGPFELGARCINWLDEILRTTVQLLSGSNTKTK
;
A
#
# COMPACT_ATOMS: atom_id res chain seq x y z
N MET A 1 26.30 19.93 -3.04
CA MET A 1 25.10 19.79 -3.90
C MET A 1 23.98 19.32 -2.98
N LYS A 2 22.99 20.16 -2.67
CA LYS A 2 21.81 19.68 -1.94
C LYS A 2 21.09 18.75 -2.90
N THR A 3 20.97 17.46 -2.57
CA THR A 3 19.97 16.58 -3.18
C THR A 3 18.65 17.32 -3.21
N ASP A 4 18.01 17.34 -4.36
CA ASP A 4 16.73 18.02 -4.53
C ASP A 4 15.70 17.36 -3.61
N PHE A 5 14.80 18.15 -3.01
CA PHE A 5 13.82 17.62 -2.05
C PHE A 5 12.94 16.54 -2.70
N SER A 6 12.64 16.71 -4.00
CA SER A 6 11.97 15.70 -4.82
C SER A 6 12.72 14.37 -4.85
N GLU A 7 14.05 14.39 -5.03
CA GLU A 7 14.88 13.17 -5.03
C GLU A 7 14.84 12.45 -3.69
N GLN A 8 14.78 13.19 -2.57
CA GLN A 8 14.68 12.60 -1.23
C GLN A 8 13.33 11.93 -1.01
N VAL A 9 12.24 12.58 -1.45
CA VAL A 9 10.88 12.01 -1.40
C VAL A 9 10.81 10.74 -2.24
N GLU A 10 11.37 10.75 -3.46
CA GLU A 10 11.41 9.57 -4.33
C GLU A 10 12.24 8.43 -3.74
N LYS A 11 13.37 8.74 -3.12
CA LYS A 11 14.18 7.75 -2.43
C LYS A 11 13.40 7.10 -1.28
N LEU A 12 12.73 7.90 -0.46
CA LEU A 12 11.94 7.40 0.67
C LEU A 12 10.77 6.52 0.22
N ARG A 13 10.04 6.90 -0.84
CA ARG A 13 8.97 6.07 -1.44
C ARG A 13 9.49 4.69 -1.83
N LYS A 14 10.66 4.64 -2.48
CA LYS A 14 11.30 3.38 -2.89
C LYS A 14 11.77 2.55 -1.69
N GLU A 15 12.31 3.19 -0.65
CA GLU A 15 12.73 2.53 0.58
C GLU A 15 11.54 1.87 1.29
N ILE A 16 10.42 2.56 1.43
CA ILE A 16 9.21 2.00 2.06
C ILE A 16 8.64 0.86 1.20
N THR A 17 8.53 1.05 -0.12
CA THR A 17 8.05 0.01 -1.04
C THR A 17 8.93 -1.25 -0.98
N ALA A 18 10.26 -1.06 -0.95
CA ALA A 18 11.20 -2.16 -0.81
C ALA A 18 11.08 -2.86 0.56
N ALA A 19 10.76 -2.12 1.63
CA ALA A 19 10.50 -2.69 2.94
C ALA A 19 9.22 -3.55 2.96
N VAL A 20 8.12 -3.07 2.34
CA VAL A 20 6.88 -3.88 2.19
C VAL A 20 7.19 -5.17 1.46
N LYS A 21 7.93 -5.07 0.35
CA LYS A 21 8.38 -6.21 -0.43
C LYS A 21 9.20 -7.20 0.40
N ALA A 22 10.20 -6.71 1.13
CA ALA A 22 11.07 -7.55 1.96
C ALA A 22 10.27 -8.32 3.03
N VAL A 23 9.29 -7.66 3.65
CA VAL A 23 8.40 -8.29 4.64
C VAL A 23 7.54 -9.38 3.98
N LEU A 24 6.96 -9.13 2.80
CA LEU A 24 6.19 -10.16 2.09
C LEU A 24 7.08 -11.35 1.69
N GLU A 25 8.27 -11.09 1.16
CA GLU A 25 9.25 -12.11 0.75
C GLU A 25 9.74 -12.95 1.94
N GLU A 26 9.96 -12.35 3.11
CA GLU A 26 10.34 -13.06 4.35
C GLU A 26 9.31 -14.13 4.73
N TYR A 27 8.02 -13.86 4.47
CA TYR A 27 6.91 -14.77 4.73
C TYR A 27 6.54 -15.62 3.49
N GLY A 28 7.33 -15.58 2.43
CA GLY A 28 7.11 -16.35 1.19
C GLY A 28 5.85 -15.94 0.42
N LYS A 29 5.45 -14.66 0.52
CA LYS A 29 4.25 -14.11 -0.12
C LYS A 29 4.62 -13.10 -1.21
N THR A 30 3.79 -13.03 -2.24
CA THR A 30 3.83 -11.99 -3.28
C THR A 30 2.62 -11.06 -3.22
N GLU A 31 1.62 -11.43 -2.42
CA GLU A 31 0.39 -10.67 -2.21
C GLU A 31 -0.18 -10.94 -0.82
N MET A 32 -1.03 -10.03 -0.36
CA MET A 32 -1.68 -10.12 0.94
C MET A 32 -3.00 -9.35 0.96
N GLU A 33 -4.03 -9.98 1.54
CA GLU A 33 -5.33 -9.36 1.83
C GLU A 33 -5.28 -8.60 3.17
N PHE A 34 -5.96 -7.46 3.20
CA PHE A 34 -6.14 -6.59 4.35
C PHE A 34 -7.58 -6.74 4.84
N PRO A 35 -7.81 -6.95 6.14
CA PRO A 35 -9.17 -7.10 6.67
C PRO A 35 -9.89 -5.75 6.69
N ASP A 36 -11.21 -5.79 6.54
CA ASP A 36 -12.07 -4.62 6.74
C ASP A 36 -12.32 -4.45 8.24
N THR A 37 -11.57 -3.53 8.87
CA THR A 37 -11.62 -3.25 10.31
C THR A 37 -11.66 -1.74 10.56
N VAL A 38 -11.90 -1.36 11.82
CA VAL A 38 -11.85 0.05 12.24
C VAL A 38 -10.47 0.70 12.03
N ASP A 39 -9.41 -0.11 11.96
CA ASP A 39 -8.03 0.30 11.74
C ASP A 39 -7.55 -0.02 10.30
N ALA A 40 -8.47 -0.03 9.33
CA ALA A 40 -8.14 -0.27 7.93
C ALA A 40 -7.31 0.89 7.34
N VAL A 41 -6.54 0.58 6.30
CA VAL A 41 -5.72 1.58 5.60
C VAL A 41 -6.57 2.27 4.55
N TYR A 42 -6.64 3.61 4.63
CA TYR A 42 -7.40 4.42 3.69
C TYR A 42 -6.49 5.16 2.72
N VAL A 43 -6.90 5.25 1.46
CA VAL A 43 -6.25 6.05 0.42
C VAL A 43 -7.27 6.86 -0.35
N ILE A 44 -6.82 7.92 -1.02
CA ILE A 44 -7.65 8.61 -2.01
C ILE A 44 -7.24 8.14 -3.39
N TRP A 45 -8.18 7.52 -4.10
CA TRP A 45 -8.08 7.25 -5.52
C TRP A 45 -8.73 8.39 -6.31
N PHE A 46 -8.26 8.65 -7.53
CA PHE A 46 -8.81 9.67 -8.40
C PHE A 46 -9.20 9.00 -9.71
N ASP A 47 -10.40 9.27 -10.20
CA ASP A 47 -10.82 8.78 -11.50
C ASP A 47 -10.20 9.59 -12.66
N HIS A 48 -10.65 9.30 -13.88
CA HIS A 48 -10.16 9.98 -15.08
C HIS A 48 -10.55 11.46 -15.16
N ASP A 49 -11.63 11.87 -14.49
CA ASP A 49 -12.09 13.25 -14.42
C ASP A 49 -11.41 14.01 -13.26
N GLY A 50 -10.67 13.29 -12.41
CA GLY A 50 -9.96 13.83 -11.26
C GLY A 50 -10.85 13.96 -10.02
N ASP A 51 -11.97 13.25 -9.99
CA ASP A 51 -12.85 13.18 -8.82
C ASP A 51 -12.23 12.26 -7.77
N PRO A 52 -12.17 12.69 -6.48
CA PRO A 52 -11.58 11.90 -5.41
C PRO A 52 -12.54 10.88 -4.82
N TYR A 53 -12.04 9.68 -4.54
CA TYR A 53 -12.75 8.57 -3.92
C TYR A 53 -12.02 8.11 -2.67
N GLU A 54 -12.73 8.08 -1.53
CA GLU A 54 -12.19 7.55 -0.28
C GLU A 54 -12.26 6.02 -0.32
N CYS A 55 -11.10 5.38 -0.41
CA CYS A 55 -11.03 3.93 -0.61
C CYS A 55 -10.28 3.23 0.54
N ILE A 56 -10.69 1.99 0.81
CA ILE A 56 -10.04 1.09 1.76
C ILE A 56 -9.10 0.16 1.00
N VAL A 57 -7.85 0.02 1.42
CA VAL A 57 -6.93 -0.98 0.85
C VAL A 57 -7.41 -2.38 1.25
N ARG A 58 -7.81 -3.19 0.26
CA ARG A 58 -8.25 -4.57 0.46
C ARG A 58 -7.15 -5.57 0.18
N ARG A 59 -6.29 -5.29 -0.80
CA ARG A 59 -5.17 -6.16 -1.14
C ARG A 59 -3.95 -5.36 -1.57
N ILE A 60 -2.78 -5.90 -1.27
CA ILE A 60 -1.52 -5.46 -1.86
C ILE A 60 -0.88 -6.59 -2.66
N GLN A 61 -0.24 -6.26 -3.78
CA GLN A 61 0.41 -7.21 -4.68
C GLN A 61 1.75 -6.65 -5.16
N LEU A 62 2.75 -7.52 -5.25
CA LEU A 62 4.05 -7.18 -5.79
C LEU A 62 4.12 -7.51 -7.28
N PHE A 63 4.41 -6.52 -8.11
CA PHE A 63 4.74 -6.72 -9.52
C PHE A 63 6.17 -6.26 -9.77
N GLY A 64 7.10 -7.22 -9.69
CA GLY A 64 8.52 -6.94 -9.85
C GLY A 64 9.08 -6.07 -8.71
N LYS A 65 9.20 -4.76 -8.94
CA LYS A 65 9.67 -3.77 -7.95
C LYS A 65 8.56 -2.86 -7.44
N ASP A 66 7.40 -2.91 -8.07
CA ASP A 66 6.31 -1.99 -7.82
C ASP A 66 5.25 -2.66 -6.92
N LEU A 67 4.57 -1.83 -6.15
CA LEU A 67 3.49 -2.23 -5.25
C LEU A 67 2.17 -1.80 -5.87
N HIS A 68 1.31 -2.78 -6.10
CA HIS A 68 -0.03 -2.59 -6.64
C HIS A 68 -1.04 -2.73 -5.51
N LEU A 69 -2.04 -1.86 -5.50
CA LEU A 69 -3.10 -1.87 -4.50
C LEU A 69 -4.42 -2.24 -5.16
N VAL A 70 -5.21 -3.07 -4.49
CA VAL A 70 -6.64 -3.19 -4.77
C VAL A 70 -7.37 -2.49 -3.65
N VAL A 71 -8.18 -1.50 -4.02
CA VAL A 71 -8.89 -0.64 -3.08
C VAL A 71 -10.38 -0.73 -3.31
N GLU A 72 -11.17 -0.62 -2.26
CA GLU A 72 -12.63 -0.63 -2.31
C GLU A 72 -13.13 0.77 -1.98
N ASP A 73 -13.94 1.35 -2.87
CA ASP A 73 -14.59 2.62 -2.58
C ASP A 73 -15.59 2.45 -1.43
N LYS A 74 -15.51 3.37 -0.47
CA LYS A 74 -16.29 3.31 0.77
C LYS A 74 -17.79 3.47 0.56
N HIS A 75 -18.22 4.08 -0.55
CA HIS A 75 -19.63 4.40 -0.80
C HIS A 75 -20.29 3.41 -1.76
N SER A 76 -19.63 3.11 -2.88
CA SER A 76 -20.17 2.21 -3.90
C SER A 76 -19.78 0.75 -3.68
N HIS A 77 -18.75 0.48 -2.87
CA HIS A 77 -18.14 -0.85 -2.70
C HIS A 77 -17.51 -1.41 -3.99
N ASP A 78 -17.27 -0.55 -4.99
CA ASP A 78 -16.56 -0.96 -6.20
C ASP A 78 -15.06 -1.12 -5.91
N LEU A 79 -14.45 -2.11 -6.57
CA LEU A 79 -13.03 -2.38 -6.47
C LEU A 79 -12.27 -1.70 -7.60
N TYR A 80 -11.18 -1.02 -7.24
CA TYR A 80 -10.28 -0.34 -8.16
C TYR A 80 -8.86 -0.86 -7.96
N GLU A 81 -8.13 -0.98 -9.07
CA GLU A 81 -6.70 -1.31 -9.06
C GLU A 81 -5.88 -0.02 -9.21
N ILE A 82 -4.93 0.16 -8.30
CA ILE A 82 -3.95 1.24 -8.33
C ILE A 82 -2.63 0.60 -8.74
N ASP A 83 -2.29 0.74 -10.03
CA ASP A 83 -1.17 0.08 -10.69
C ASP A 83 -0.17 1.07 -11.32
N GLY A 84 -0.51 2.36 -11.31
CA GLY A 84 0.22 3.39 -12.02
C GLY A 84 1.34 4.03 -11.18
N PRO A 85 2.54 4.25 -11.75
CA PRO A 85 3.62 4.94 -11.06
C PRO A 85 3.33 6.43 -10.83
N PHE A 86 2.15 6.95 -11.17
CA PHE A 86 1.74 8.34 -10.92
C PHE A 86 0.52 8.45 -10.00
N GLU A 87 -0.05 7.31 -9.59
CA GLU A 87 -1.26 7.31 -8.79
C GLU A 87 -0.94 7.58 -7.32
N LEU A 88 -1.63 8.58 -6.76
CA LEU A 88 -1.35 9.07 -5.41
C LEU A 88 -1.57 8.02 -4.34
N GLY A 89 -2.56 7.13 -4.53
CA GLY A 89 -2.87 6.03 -3.62
C GLY A 89 -1.67 5.13 -3.33
N ALA A 90 -0.78 4.92 -4.30
CA ALA A 90 0.43 4.10 -4.17
C ALA A 90 1.72 4.91 -3.90
N ARG A 91 1.64 6.25 -3.77
CA ARG A 91 2.85 7.11 -3.65
C ARG A 91 2.85 8.06 -2.47
N CYS A 92 1.71 8.29 -1.83
CA CYS A 92 1.67 9.07 -0.60
C CYS A 92 2.50 8.37 0.47
N ILE A 93 3.50 9.07 1.02
CA ILE A 93 4.43 8.48 2.00
C ILE A 93 3.68 8.02 3.26
N ASN A 94 2.67 8.77 3.69
CA ASN A 94 1.89 8.41 4.88
C ASN A 94 1.14 7.09 4.66
N TRP A 95 0.48 6.93 3.51
CA TRP A 95 -0.25 5.71 3.19
C TRP A 95 0.71 4.53 2.96
N LEU A 96 1.85 4.75 2.31
CA LEU A 96 2.88 3.71 2.16
C LEU A 96 3.44 3.25 3.52
N ASP A 97 3.69 4.17 4.45
CA ASP A 97 4.12 3.84 5.82
C ASP A 97 3.05 3.06 6.57
N GLU A 98 1.78 3.44 6.41
CA GLU A 98 0.64 2.73 7.01
C GLU A 98 0.48 1.31 6.43
N ILE A 99 0.58 1.15 5.10
CA ILE A 99 0.62 -0.16 4.43
C ILE A 99 1.74 -1.02 5.00
N LEU A 100 2.95 -0.47 5.16
CA LEU A 100 4.09 -1.19 5.74
C LEU A 100 3.80 -1.65 7.17
N ARG A 101 3.33 -0.75 8.04
CA ARG A 101 3.00 -1.07 9.43
C ARG A 101 1.92 -2.15 9.52
N THR A 102 0.86 -2.03 8.74
CA THR A 102 -0.24 -3.00 8.71
C THR A 102 0.22 -4.35 8.17
N THR A 103 1.05 -4.37 7.14
CA THR A 103 1.66 -5.61 6.60
C THR A 103 2.47 -6.34 7.68
N VAL A 104 3.35 -5.61 8.38
CA VAL A 104 4.17 -6.16 9.47
C VAL A 104 3.28 -6.68 10.61
N GLN A 105 2.27 -5.91 11.03
CA GLN A 105 1.37 -6.30 12.11
C GLN A 105 0.60 -7.59 11.79
N LEU A 106 0.02 -7.68 10.59
CA LEU A 106 -0.79 -8.84 10.19
C LEU A 106 0.06 -10.10 10.03
N LEU A 107 1.26 -10.00 9.46
CA LEU A 107 2.16 -11.16 9.29
C LEU A 107 2.82 -11.58 10.61
N SER A 108 3.25 -10.63 11.44
CA SER A 108 3.87 -10.93 12.73
C SER A 108 2.83 -11.47 13.74
N GLY A 109 1.60 -10.94 13.72
CA GLY A 109 0.49 -11.43 14.53
C GLY A 109 -0.04 -12.81 14.11
N SER A 110 0.22 -13.23 12.86
CA SER A 110 -0.13 -14.57 12.38
C SER A 110 0.78 -15.66 12.97
N ASN A 111 2.02 -15.33 13.36
CA ASN A 111 3.00 -16.28 13.91
C ASN A 111 2.76 -16.67 15.39
N THR A 112 1.86 -16.00 16.11
CA THR A 112 1.58 -16.32 17.53
C THR A 112 0.46 -17.33 17.72
N LYS A 113 -0.24 -17.76 16.66
CA LYS A 113 -1.35 -18.73 16.73
C LYS A 113 -0.95 -20.19 16.47
N THR A 114 0.33 -20.49 16.35
CA THR A 114 0.82 -21.85 16.00
C THR A 114 1.91 -22.36 16.94
N LYS A 115 1.68 -22.29 18.26
CA LYS A 115 2.44 -23.06 19.25
C LYS A 115 1.51 -23.71 20.26
#